data_AF-A0A8M6Z247-F1
#
_entry.id   AF-A0A8M6Z247-F1
#
_cell.length_a   1.000
_cell.length_b   1.000
_cell.length_c   1.000
_cell.angle_alpha   90.00
_cell.angle_beta   90.00
_cell.angle_gamma   90.00
#
_symmetry.space_group_name_H-M   'P 1'
#
loop_
_entity.id
_entity.type
_entity.pdbx_description
1 polymer ?
#
loop_
_entity_poly.entity_id
_entity_poly.type
_entity_poly.pdbx_seq_one_letter_code
_entity_poly.pdbx_strand_id
1 'polypeptide(L)'
;MDSSGEGARAEVCETSDRKRDLQQLLRQEMEMHITEGRASVQRNQERMSRIRQLKEELHKEEIKLQEPDQSQAMSTVDYEKILERRARLKETHERLIENELMKMERELQEEQAGGVEGEISYLRRERLVLVLQIETLRRENQQAYADLEQQNQRHQQELNLLREESLQVFRAFRDVLEEQKRMSESRYRTLLIDAIQDAVHLSSQNLQLHEEIQQLRKTSQSQ
;
A
#
# COMPACT_ATOMS: atom_id res chain seq x y z
N MET A 1 32.91 -11.16 -11.88
CA MET A 1 31.70 -11.53 -12.67
C MET A 1 30.59 -10.56 -12.25
N ASP A 2 30.68 -9.30 -12.67
CA ASP A 2 29.72 -8.24 -12.27
C ASP A 2 28.73 -7.85 -13.39
N SER A 3 28.66 -8.65 -14.47
CA SER A 3 27.82 -8.33 -15.63
C SER A 3 26.31 -8.50 -15.38
N SER A 4 25.89 -9.05 -14.24
CA SER A 4 24.48 -9.28 -13.91
C SER A 4 23.83 -8.09 -13.18
N GLY A 5 24.61 -7.18 -12.60
CA GLY A 5 24.08 -6.03 -11.85
C GLY A 5 23.73 -4.81 -12.70
N GLU A 6 24.38 -4.63 -13.86
CA GLU A 6 24.10 -3.50 -14.77
C GLU A 6 22.82 -3.70 -15.59
N GLY A 7 22.52 -4.94 -15.99
CA GLY A 7 21.29 -5.26 -16.75
C GLY A 7 20.01 -5.02 -15.94
N ALA A 8 19.99 -5.43 -14.66
CA ALA A 8 18.83 -5.22 -13.79
C ALA A 8 18.59 -3.73 -13.48
N ARG A 9 19.66 -2.94 -13.31
CA ARG A 9 19.53 -1.48 -13.11
C ARG A 9 19.07 -0.75 -14.38
N ALA A 10 19.52 -1.17 -15.55
CA ALA A 10 19.08 -0.60 -16.82
C ALA A 10 17.59 -0.87 -17.07
N GLU A 11 17.11 -2.11 -16.85
CA GLU A 11 15.69 -2.45 -16.99
C GLU A 11 14.79 -1.70 -15.99
N VAL A 12 15.23 -1.51 -14.75
CA VAL A 12 14.47 -0.73 -13.74
C VAL A 12 14.41 0.75 -14.11
N CYS A 13 15.49 1.30 -14.67
CA CYS A 13 15.52 2.69 -15.14
C CYS A 13 14.59 2.90 -16.34
N GLU A 14 14.64 2.00 -17.32
CA GLU A 14 13.78 2.03 -18.51
C GLU A 14 12.29 1.86 -18.15
N THR A 15 11.95 0.96 -17.24
CA THR A 15 10.56 0.76 -16.77
C THR A 15 10.03 1.97 -15.98
N SER A 16 10.87 2.59 -15.14
CA SER A 16 10.53 3.83 -14.41
C SER A 16 10.27 5.00 -15.36
N ASP A 17 11.13 5.19 -16.37
CA ASP A 17 10.96 6.27 -17.34
C ASP A 17 9.72 6.04 -18.21
N ARG A 18 9.49 4.80 -18.65
CA ARG A 18 8.27 4.41 -19.38
C ARG A 18 6.99 4.65 -18.57
N LYS A 19 7.00 4.41 -17.25
CA LYS A 19 5.89 4.75 -16.36
C LYS A 19 5.61 6.26 -16.34
N ARG A 20 6.65 7.11 -16.28
CA ARG A 20 6.47 8.57 -16.31
C ARG A 20 5.88 9.02 -17.63
N ASP A 21 6.35 8.48 -18.75
CA ASP A 21 5.84 8.81 -20.08
C ASP A 21 4.36 8.44 -20.22
N LEU A 22 3.98 7.24 -19.76
CA LEU A 22 2.58 6.80 -19.74
C LEU A 22 1.71 7.69 -18.84
N GLN A 23 2.21 8.11 -17.67
CA GLN A 23 1.51 9.05 -16.79
C GLN A 23 1.28 10.41 -17.46
N GLN A 24 2.26 10.90 -18.21
CA GLN A 24 2.18 12.18 -18.90
C GLN A 24 1.19 12.10 -20.08
N LEU A 25 1.26 11.04 -20.89
CA LEU A 25 0.30 10.77 -21.97
C LEU A 25 -1.13 10.65 -21.44
N LEU A 26 -1.33 9.93 -20.33
CA LEU A 26 -2.64 9.77 -19.72
C LEU A 26 -3.19 11.12 -19.22
N ARG A 27 -2.35 11.97 -18.61
CA ARG A 27 -2.75 13.33 -18.22
C ARG A 27 -3.18 14.16 -19.42
N GLN A 28 -2.41 14.16 -20.50
CA GLN A 28 -2.74 14.92 -21.71
C GLN A 28 -4.07 14.46 -22.32
N GLU A 29 -4.29 13.15 -22.47
CA GLU A 29 -5.56 12.63 -23.00
C GLU A 29 -6.75 12.94 -22.09
N MET A 30 -6.58 12.88 -20.76
CA MET A 30 -7.62 13.29 -19.81
C MET A 30 -7.93 14.79 -19.90
N GLU A 31 -6.90 15.64 -20.03
CA GLU A 31 -7.06 17.09 -20.17
C GLU A 31 -7.76 17.45 -21.49
N MET A 32 -7.39 16.79 -22.60
CA MET A 32 -8.09 16.91 -23.88
C MET A 32 -9.55 16.46 -23.79
N HIS A 33 -9.86 15.37 -23.07
CA HIS A 33 -11.23 14.93 -22.86
C HIS A 33 -12.07 15.95 -22.05
N ILE A 34 -11.45 16.65 -21.10
CA ILE A 34 -12.12 17.68 -20.29
C ILE A 34 -12.37 18.95 -21.13
N THR A 35 -11.37 19.39 -21.90
CA THR A 35 -11.41 20.65 -22.67
C THR A 35 -12.20 20.54 -23.97
N GLU A 36 -12.01 19.45 -24.72
CA GLU A 36 -12.66 19.24 -26.01
C GLU A 36 -13.97 18.45 -25.92
N GLY A 37 -14.63 18.41 -24.76
CA GLY A 37 -15.92 17.72 -24.57
C GLY A 37 -17.03 18.14 -25.55
N ARG A 38 -16.79 19.16 -26.40
CA ARG A 38 -17.61 19.59 -27.55
C ARG A 38 -17.35 18.83 -28.86
N ALA A 39 -16.40 17.89 -28.91
CA ALA A 39 -16.16 17.07 -30.09
C ALA A 39 -17.31 16.06 -30.33
N SER A 40 -17.42 15.55 -31.56
CA SER A 40 -18.35 14.47 -31.93
C SER A 40 -18.30 13.33 -30.90
N VAL A 41 -19.47 12.75 -30.58
CA VAL A 41 -19.64 11.60 -29.67
C VAL A 41 -18.64 10.49 -29.98
N GLN A 42 -18.35 10.26 -31.27
CA GLN A 42 -17.41 9.23 -31.71
C GLN A 42 -15.96 9.53 -31.31
N ARG A 43 -15.50 10.79 -31.42
CA ARG A 43 -14.16 11.19 -30.95
C ARG A 43 -14.02 11.13 -29.44
N ASN A 44 -15.09 11.40 -28.70
CA ASN A 44 -15.09 11.23 -27.25
C ASN A 44 -15.03 9.75 -26.85
N GLN A 45 -15.75 8.87 -27.56
CA GLN A 45 -15.67 7.42 -27.33
C GLN A 45 -14.28 6.86 -27.63
N GLU A 46 -13.66 7.27 -28.74
CA GLU A 46 -12.29 6.88 -29.09
C GLU A 46 -11.30 7.32 -28.00
N ARG A 47 -11.38 8.57 -27.53
CA ARG A 47 -10.54 9.05 -26.42
C ARG A 47 -10.76 8.28 -25.14
N MET A 48 -12.00 8.00 -24.77
CA MET A 48 -12.32 7.19 -23.60
C MET A 48 -11.73 5.78 -23.69
N SER A 49 -11.72 5.17 -24.88
CA SER A 49 -11.09 3.87 -25.10
C SER A 49 -9.56 3.93 -24.93
N ARG A 50 -8.93 5.01 -25.44
CA ARG A 50 -7.49 5.23 -25.32
C ARG A 50 -7.06 5.49 -23.87
N ILE A 51 -7.82 6.30 -23.14
CA ILE A 51 -7.63 6.52 -21.69
C ILE A 51 -7.71 5.20 -20.93
N ARG A 52 -8.63 4.30 -21.29
CA ARG A 52 -8.73 2.98 -20.66
C ARG A 52 -7.50 2.12 -20.94
N GLN A 53 -7.03 2.07 -22.19
CA GLN A 53 -5.82 1.33 -22.58
C GLN A 53 -4.58 1.86 -21.85
N LEU A 54 -4.39 3.18 -21.83
CA LEU A 54 -3.27 3.80 -21.12
C LEU A 54 -3.29 3.47 -19.63
N LYS A 55 -4.48 3.45 -18.99
CA LYS A 55 -4.60 3.02 -17.59
C LYS A 55 -4.21 1.55 -17.38
N GLU A 56 -4.59 0.66 -18.28
CA GLU A 56 -4.21 -0.76 -18.21
C GLU A 56 -2.70 -0.97 -18.41
N GLU A 57 -2.08 -0.25 -19.36
CA GLU A 57 -0.63 -0.32 -19.57
C GLU A 57 0.15 0.22 -18.37
N LEU A 58 -0.31 1.32 -17.79
CA LEU A 58 0.28 1.92 -16.60
C LEU A 58 0.17 0.96 -15.40
N HIS A 59 -0.95 0.26 -15.27
CA HIS A 59 -1.12 -0.77 -14.23
C HIS A 59 -0.18 -1.97 -14.44
N LYS A 60 0.02 -2.41 -15.69
CA LYS A 60 0.99 -3.48 -16.01
C LYS A 60 2.42 -3.08 -15.70
N GLU A 61 2.82 -1.85 -16.04
CA GLU A 61 4.15 -1.33 -15.68
C GLU A 61 4.30 -1.12 -14.17
N GLU A 62 3.23 -0.76 -13.45
CA GLU A 62 3.24 -0.74 -11.99
C GLU A 62 3.48 -2.12 -11.38
N ILE A 63 2.81 -3.16 -11.88
CA ILE A 63 3.01 -4.53 -11.40
C ILE A 63 4.46 -5.00 -11.67
N LYS A 64 5.08 -4.58 -12.78
CA LYS A 64 6.47 -4.90 -13.09
C LYS A 64 7.48 -4.19 -12.18
N LEU A 65 7.16 -2.95 -11.78
CA LEU A 65 7.98 -2.16 -10.85
C LEU A 65 7.70 -2.48 -9.37
N GLN A 66 6.58 -3.15 -9.09
CA GLN A 66 6.25 -3.60 -7.76
C GLN A 66 7.15 -4.79 -7.43
N GLU A 67 8.31 -4.47 -6.84
CA GLU A 67 9.10 -5.45 -6.11
C GLU A 67 8.18 -6.21 -5.13
N PRO A 68 8.40 -7.52 -4.91
CA PRO A 68 7.55 -8.32 -4.05
C PRO A 68 7.38 -7.59 -2.72
N ASP A 69 6.11 -7.33 -2.38
CA ASP A 69 5.63 -6.52 -1.27
C ASP A 69 6.67 -6.44 -0.14
N GLN A 70 7.45 -5.33 -0.11
CA GLN A 70 8.61 -5.19 0.76
C GLN A 70 8.22 -5.36 2.23
N SER A 71 6.98 -5.04 2.56
CA SER A 71 6.32 -5.28 3.84
C SER A 71 6.33 -6.77 4.21
N GLN A 72 5.94 -7.64 3.26
CA GLN A 72 5.89 -9.08 3.46
C GLN A 72 7.30 -9.69 3.50
N ALA A 73 8.19 -9.24 2.63
CA ALA A 73 9.59 -9.69 2.61
C ALA A 73 10.34 -9.30 3.91
N MET A 74 10.08 -8.11 4.45
CA MET A 74 10.67 -7.64 5.69
C MET A 74 10.12 -8.41 6.90
N SER A 75 8.81 -8.71 6.91
CA SER A 75 8.20 -9.56 7.94
C SER A 75 8.77 -10.99 7.93
N THR A 76 9.03 -11.58 6.77
CA THR A 76 9.64 -12.92 6.69
C THR A 76 11.08 -12.93 7.20
N VAL A 77 11.87 -11.92 6.83
CA VAL A 77 13.26 -11.80 7.28
C VAL A 77 13.34 -11.59 8.79
N ASP A 78 12.42 -10.81 9.38
CA ASP A 78 12.39 -10.60 10.82
C ASP A 78 11.96 -11.84 11.60
N TYR A 79 11.02 -12.63 11.05
CA TYR A 79 10.63 -13.90 11.62
C TYR A 79 11.80 -14.92 11.63
N GLU A 80 12.54 -15.01 10.53
CA GLU A 80 13.73 -15.86 10.43
C GLU A 80 14.79 -15.49 11.48
N LYS A 81 15.05 -14.19 11.68
CA LYS A 81 15.98 -13.73 12.73
C LYS A 81 15.54 -14.15 14.13
N ILE A 82 14.24 -14.09 14.43
CA ILE A 82 13.70 -14.54 15.73
C ILE A 82 13.92 -16.05 15.90
N LEU A 83 13.67 -16.84 14.86
CA LEU A 83 13.92 -18.28 14.88
C LEU A 83 15.40 -18.61 15.08
N GLU A 84 16.30 -17.94 14.37
CA GLU A 84 17.74 -18.13 14.56
C GLU A 84 18.17 -17.81 15.98
N ARG A 85 17.72 -16.69 16.53
CA ARG A 85 18.05 -16.29 17.90
C ARG A 85 17.54 -17.33 18.90
N ARG A 86 16.35 -17.90 18.67
CA ARG A 86 15.77 -18.96 19.49
C ARG A 86 16.56 -20.27 19.39
N ALA A 87 17.00 -20.65 18.19
CA ALA A 87 17.84 -21.82 17.98
C ALA A 87 19.18 -21.69 18.72
N ARG A 88 19.84 -20.53 18.58
CA ARG A 88 21.11 -20.25 19.27
C ARG A 88 20.94 -20.30 20.79
N LEU A 89 19.86 -19.72 21.33
CA LEU A 89 19.60 -19.74 22.76
C LEU A 89 19.43 -21.16 23.29
N LYS A 90 18.62 -21.99 22.61
CA LYS A 90 18.44 -23.40 22.97
C LYS A 90 19.75 -24.15 22.96
N GLU A 91 20.53 -24.02 21.90
CA GLU A 91 21.84 -24.68 21.78
C GLU A 91 22.79 -24.27 22.92
N THR A 92 22.80 -22.98 23.30
CA THR A 92 23.62 -22.52 24.43
C THR A 92 23.17 -23.12 25.77
N HIS A 93 21.86 -23.26 26.00
CA HIS A 93 21.34 -23.86 27.21
C HIS A 93 21.53 -25.38 27.24
N GLU A 94 21.35 -26.07 26.12
CA GLU A 94 21.63 -27.49 25.96
C GLU A 94 23.09 -27.79 26.31
N ARG A 95 24.04 -27.04 25.72
CA ARG A 95 25.47 -27.16 26.05
C ARG A 95 25.76 -26.93 27.52
N LEU A 96 25.08 -25.96 28.14
CA LEU A 96 25.27 -25.65 29.56
C LEU A 96 24.75 -26.78 30.46
N ILE A 97 23.61 -27.37 30.12
CA ILE A 97 23.03 -28.52 30.84
C ILE A 97 23.92 -29.76 30.67
N GLU A 98 24.39 -30.04 29.46
CA GLU A 98 25.31 -31.16 29.18
C GLU A 98 26.60 -31.05 29.99
N ASN A 99 27.19 -29.86 30.08
CA ASN A 99 28.40 -29.64 30.87
C ASN A 99 28.17 -29.92 32.36
N GLU A 100 27.03 -29.50 32.93
CA GLU A 100 26.70 -29.76 34.33
C GLU A 100 26.36 -31.25 34.57
N LEU A 101 25.75 -31.93 33.59
CA LEU A 101 25.56 -33.38 33.63
C LEU A 101 26.89 -34.14 33.65
N MET A 102 27.82 -33.80 32.75
CA MET A 102 29.16 -34.42 32.72
C MET A 102 29.97 -34.12 33.98
N LYS A 103 29.79 -32.95 34.58
CA LYS A 103 30.41 -32.61 35.86
C LYS A 103 29.82 -33.45 37.00
N MET A 104 28.49 -33.54 37.07
CA MET A 104 27.80 -34.38 38.04
C MET A 104 28.26 -35.85 37.95
N GLU A 105 28.35 -36.40 36.74
CA GLU A 105 28.77 -37.79 36.53
C GLU A 105 30.20 -38.04 37.02
N ARG A 106 31.13 -37.11 36.74
CA ARG A 106 32.51 -37.18 37.26
C ARG A 106 32.56 -37.14 38.78
N GLU A 107 31.86 -36.20 39.41
CA GLU A 107 31.83 -36.08 40.87
C GLU A 107 31.23 -37.32 41.55
N LEU A 108 30.23 -37.94 40.95
CA LEU A 108 29.64 -39.18 41.45
C LEU A 108 30.60 -40.37 41.37
N GLN A 109 31.40 -40.44 40.31
CA GLN A 109 32.44 -41.48 40.17
C GLN A 109 33.56 -41.30 41.21
N GLU A 110 33.89 -40.06 41.56
CA GLU A 110 34.93 -39.73 42.56
C GLU A 110 34.48 -40.01 44.01
N GLU A 111 33.21 -39.74 44.35
CA GLU A 111 32.74 -39.84 45.74
C GLU A 111 32.67 -41.28 46.28
N GLN A 112 32.59 -42.32 45.43
CA GLN A 112 32.50 -43.75 45.78
C GLN A 112 31.62 -44.09 47.01
N ALA A 113 30.61 -43.26 47.29
CA ALA A 113 29.77 -43.39 48.47
C ALA A 113 28.70 -44.47 48.22
N GLY A 114 28.79 -45.58 48.94
CA GLY A 114 27.80 -46.64 48.90
C GLY A 114 26.64 -46.41 49.86
N GLY A 115 25.50 -47.07 49.61
CA GLY A 115 24.35 -47.03 50.50
C GLY A 115 23.58 -45.71 50.48
N VAL A 116 22.91 -45.39 51.58
CA VAL A 116 21.98 -44.24 51.69
C VAL A 116 22.69 -42.90 51.48
N GLU A 117 23.94 -42.75 51.93
CA GLU A 117 24.70 -41.51 51.74
C GLU A 117 24.97 -41.23 50.26
N GLY A 118 25.31 -42.27 49.47
CA GLY A 118 25.49 -42.15 48.03
C GLY A 118 24.21 -41.73 47.31
N GLU A 119 23.08 -42.33 47.67
CA GLU A 119 21.77 -41.99 47.08
C GLU A 119 21.36 -40.54 47.41
N ILE A 120 21.58 -40.09 48.65
CA ILE A 120 21.34 -38.68 49.01
C ILE A 120 22.23 -37.74 48.20
N SER A 121 23.50 -38.11 47.99
CA SER A 121 24.44 -37.30 47.20
C SER A 121 24.02 -37.22 45.73
N TYR A 122 23.61 -38.36 45.13
CA TYR A 122 23.04 -38.42 43.79
C TYR A 122 21.83 -37.51 43.64
N LEU A 123 20.82 -37.67 44.51
CA LEU A 123 19.59 -36.88 44.45
C LEU A 123 19.84 -35.38 44.65
N ARG A 124 20.84 -35.00 45.46
CA ARG A 124 21.22 -33.58 45.61
C ARG A 124 21.78 -33.00 44.33
N ARG A 125 22.63 -33.75 43.61
CA ARG A 125 23.20 -33.30 42.34
C ARG A 125 22.18 -33.31 41.20
N GLU A 126 21.38 -34.36 41.10
CA GLU A 126 20.27 -34.43 40.14
C GLU A 126 19.32 -33.25 40.33
N ARG A 127 18.98 -32.91 41.58
CA ARG A 127 18.18 -31.71 41.88
C ARG A 127 18.84 -30.43 41.36
N LEU A 128 20.16 -30.28 41.46
CA LEU A 128 20.86 -29.09 40.94
C LEU A 128 20.72 -29.00 39.41
N VAL A 129 20.89 -30.11 38.69
CA VAL A 129 20.72 -30.15 37.23
C VAL A 129 19.27 -29.86 36.84
N LEU A 130 18.29 -30.43 37.55
CA LEU A 130 16.87 -30.17 37.29
C LEU A 130 16.49 -28.71 37.55
N VAL A 131 17.01 -28.09 38.62
CA VAL A 131 16.82 -26.66 38.89
C VAL A 131 17.38 -25.83 37.73
N LEU A 132 18.57 -26.19 37.25
CA LEU A 132 19.19 -25.52 36.10
C LEU A 132 18.34 -25.63 34.84
N GLN A 133 17.81 -26.81 34.51
CA GLN A 133 16.90 -27.01 33.38
C GLN A 133 15.62 -26.19 33.51
N ILE A 134 15.03 -26.11 34.71
CA ILE A 134 13.84 -25.29 34.95
C ILE A 134 14.18 -23.81 34.72
N GLU A 135 15.34 -23.34 35.18
CA GLU A 135 15.77 -21.97 34.99
C GLU A 135 16.06 -21.62 33.52
N THR A 136 16.71 -22.50 32.76
CA THR A 136 16.97 -22.28 31.32
C THR A 136 15.66 -22.22 30.55
N LEU A 137 14.73 -23.15 30.80
CA LEU A 137 13.40 -23.12 30.19
C LEU A 137 12.62 -21.86 30.54
N ARG A 138 12.70 -21.38 31.78
CA ARG A 138 12.09 -20.10 32.18
C ARG A 138 12.66 -18.92 31.40
N ARG A 139 13.99 -18.86 31.22
CA ARG A 139 14.64 -17.79 30.44
C ARG A 139 14.24 -17.86 28.97
N GLU A 140 14.21 -19.04 28.37
CA GLU A 140 13.72 -19.21 26.98
C GLU A 140 12.28 -18.77 26.81
N ASN A 141 11.43 -19.10 27.78
CA ASN A 141 10.02 -18.74 27.75
C ASN A 141 9.82 -17.22 27.90
N GLN A 142 10.55 -16.57 28.81
CA GLN A 142 10.57 -15.12 28.95
C GLN A 142 11.03 -14.42 27.67
N GLN A 143 12.08 -14.94 27.03
CA GLN A 143 12.56 -14.37 25.78
C GLN A 143 11.56 -14.57 24.64
N ALA A 144 10.90 -15.73 24.57
CA ALA A 144 9.84 -15.97 23.59
C ALA A 144 8.64 -15.02 23.77
N TYR A 145 8.27 -14.71 25.02
CA TYR A 145 7.23 -13.70 25.28
C TYR A 145 7.66 -12.30 24.85
N ALA A 146 8.91 -11.90 25.14
CA ALA A 146 9.43 -10.60 24.72
C ALA A 146 9.48 -10.46 23.18
N ASP A 147 9.93 -11.51 22.49
CA ASP A 147 9.98 -11.53 21.03
C ASP A 147 8.55 -11.46 20.42
N LEU A 148 7.58 -12.17 21.01
CA LEU A 148 6.18 -12.12 20.59
C LEU A 148 5.55 -10.74 20.82
N GLU A 149 5.80 -10.13 21.98
CA GLU A 149 5.32 -8.79 22.30
C GLU A 149 5.90 -7.76 21.32
N GLN A 150 7.19 -7.84 21.03
CA GLN A 150 7.84 -6.98 20.04
C GLN A 150 7.23 -7.16 18.65
N GLN A 151 6.98 -8.40 18.22
CA GLN A 151 6.35 -8.68 16.93
C GLN A 151 4.91 -8.13 16.87
N ASN A 152 4.14 -8.26 17.95
CA ASN A 152 2.80 -7.71 18.04
C ASN A 152 2.80 -6.18 17.95
N GLN A 153 3.71 -5.51 18.67
CA GLN A 153 3.85 -4.06 18.62
C GLN A 153 4.21 -3.56 17.20
N ARG A 154 5.14 -4.24 16.52
CA ARG A 154 5.49 -3.91 15.12
C ARG A 154 4.31 -4.10 14.20
N HIS A 155 3.61 -5.23 14.30
CA HIS A 155 2.43 -5.49 13.48
C HIS A 155 1.34 -4.43 13.70
N GLN A 156 1.12 -4.01 14.96
CA GLN A 156 0.18 -2.93 15.27
C GLN A 156 0.59 -1.59 14.64
N GLN A 157 1.90 -1.28 14.59
CA GLN A 157 2.42 -0.10 13.91
C GLN A 157 2.21 -0.18 12.40
N GLU A 158 2.50 -1.32 11.77
CA GLU A 158 2.28 -1.56 10.34
C GLU A 158 0.79 -1.41 9.98
N LEU A 159 -0.11 -1.98 10.77
CA LEU A 159 -1.56 -1.82 10.57
C LEU A 159 -2.01 -0.37 10.68
N ASN A 160 -1.44 0.40 11.62
CA ASN A 160 -1.74 1.82 11.76
C ASN A 160 -1.25 2.62 10.55
N LEU A 161 -0.03 2.34 10.07
CA LEU A 161 0.52 2.98 8.87
C LEU A 161 -0.34 2.67 7.65
N LEU A 162 -0.69 1.40 7.42
CA LEU A 162 -1.56 1.00 6.31
C LEU A 162 -2.94 1.68 6.40
N ARG A 163 -3.49 1.81 7.61
CA ARG A 163 -4.74 2.54 7.83
C ARG A 163 -4.60 4.01 7.47
N GLU A 164 -3.52 4.68 7.88
CA GLU A 164 -3.24 6.08 7.56
C GLU A 164 -3.06 6.29 6.06
N GLU A 165 -2.31 5.43 5.40
CA GLU A 165 -2.12 5.43 3.94
C GLU A 165 -3.45 5.27 3.21
N SER A 166 -4.29 4.30 3.62
CA SER A 166 -5.61 4.11 3.02
C SER A 166 -6.49 5.36 3.17
N LEU A 167 -6.49 5.99 4.34
CA LEU A 167 -7.23 7.23 4.58
C LEU A 167 -6.70 8.39 3.75
N GLN A 168 -5.38 8.46 3.54
CA GLN A 168 -4.77 9.48 2.69
C GLN A 168 -5.21 9.30 1.23
N VAL A 169 -5.23 8.06 0.73
CA VAL A 169 -5.76 7.73 -0.60
C VAL A 169 -7.23 8.13 -0.72
N PHE A 170 -8.07 7.81 0.27
CA PHE A 170 -9.48 8.24 0.26
C PHE A 170 -9.65 9.76 0.27
N ARG A 171 -8.82 10.49 1.03
CA ARG A 171 -8.83 11.98 1.03
C ARG A 171 -8.47 12.52 -0.35
N ALA A 172 -7.39 12.02 -0.96
CA ALA A 172 -6.98 12.42 -2.30
C ALA A 172 -8.07 12.15 -3.34
N PHE A 173 -8.71 10.99 -3.29
CA PHE A 173 -9.84 10.68 -4.17
C PHE A 173 -11.02 11.62 -3.97
N ARG A 174 -11.37 11.94 -2.72
CA ARG A 174 -12.44 12.91 -2.42
C ARG A 174 -12.10 14.28 -3.00
N ASP A 175 -10.89 14.76 -2.81
CA ASP A 175 -10.47 16.09 -3.27
C ASP A 175 -10.54 16.18 -4.82
N VAL A 176 -10.13 15.12 -5.53
CA VAL A 176 -10.28 15.04 -7.00
C VAL A 176 -11.75 15.04 -7.43
N LEU A 177 -12.62 14.31 -6.72
CA LEU A 177 -14.05 14.28 -7.02
C LEU A 177 -14.73 15.62 -6.77
N GLU A 178 -14.40 16.30 -5.68
CA GLU A 178 -14.90 17.64 -5.38
C GLU A 178 -14.46 18.65 -6.44
N GLU A 179 -13.21 18.58 -6.90
CA GLU A 179 -12.71 19.44 -7.96
C GLU A 179 -13.43 19.18 -9.29
N GLN A 180 -13.60 17.92 -9.68
CA GLN A 180 -14.37 17.55 -10.87
C GLN A 180 -15.82 18.06 -10.79
N LYS A 181 -16.46 17.94 -9.62
CA LYS A 181 -17.80 18.47 -9.38
C LYS A 181 -17.83 19.98 -9.60
N ARG A 182 -16.94 20.74 -8.96
CA ARG A 182 -16.85 22.21 -9.10
C ARG A 182 -16.66 22.64 -10.55
N MET A 183 -15.76 21.98 -11.28
CA MET A 183 -15.51 22.26 -12.70
C MET A 183 -16.73 22.00 -13.58
N SER A 184 -17.44 20.88 -13.33
CA SER A 184 -18.66 20.55 -14.07
C SER A 184 -19.81 21.53 -13.78
N GLU A 185 -20.02 21.89 -12.50
CA GLU A 185 -21.04 22.86 -12.08
C GLU A 185 -20.77 24.24 -12.67
N SER A 186 -19.50 24.69 -12.65
CA SER A 186 -19.08 25.94 -13.29
C SER A 186 -19.41 25.94 -14.79
N ARG A 187 -19.07 24.86 -15.50
CA ARG A 187 -19.36 24.72 -16.93
C ARG A 187 -20.86 24.74 -17.23
N TYR A 188 -21.67 24.00 -16.48
CA TYR A 188 -23.12 24.00 -16.66
C TYR A 188 -23.75 25.36 -16.35
N ARG A 189 -23.23 26.06 -15.33
CA ARG A 189 -23.68 27.42 -14.99
C ARG A 189 -23.40 28.40 -16.12
N THR A 190 -22.20 28.37 -16.71
CA THR A 190 -21.85 29.20 -17.87
C THR A 190 -22.76 28.90 -19.05
N LEU A 191 -22.93 27.61 -19.40
CA LEU A 191 -23.80 27.21 -20.51
C LEU A 191 -25.26 27.66 -20.31
N LEU A 192 -25.76 27.59 -19.07
CA LEU A 192 -27.11 28.05 -18.74
C LEU A 192 -27.25 29.57 -18.92
N ILE A 193 -26.24 30.34 -18.52
CA ILE A 193 -26.22 31.81 -18.71
C ILE A 193 -26.21 32.13 -20.20
N ASP A 194 -25.34 31.49 -20.99
CA ASP A 194 -25.25 31.70 -22.44
C ASP A 194 -26.61 31.40 -23.12
N ALA A 195 -27.25 30.27 -22.77
CA ALA A 195 -28.56 29.92 -23.32
C ALA A 195 -29.68 30.90 -22.92
N ILE A 196 -29.64 31.45 -21.71
CA ILE A 196 -30.59 32.48 -21.27
C ILE A 196 -30.37 33.77 -22.06
N GLN A 197 -29.12 34.19 -22.26
CA GLN A 197 -28.78 35.37 -23.06
C GLN A 197 -29.29 35.21 -24.50
N ASP A 198 -29.00 34.07 -25.14
CA ASP A 198 -29.48 33.76 -26.49
C ASP A 198 -31.02 33.78 -26.57
N ALA A 199 -31.70 33.18 -25.60
CA ALA A 199 -33.16 33.19 -25.54
C ALA A 199 -33.74 34.61 -25.41
N VAL A 200 -33.13 35.46 -24.57
CA VAL A 200 -33.53 36.87 -24.43
C VAL A 200 -33.28 37.63 -25.73
N HIS A 201 -32.10 37.48 -26.35
CA HIS A 201 -31.77 38.09 -27.63
C HIS A 201 -32.76 37.69 -28.73
N LEU A 202 -33.06 36.40 -28.87
CA LEU A 202 -34.04 35.89 -29.83
C LEU A 202 -35.45 36.39 -29.53
N SER A 203 -35.85 36.48 -28.26
CA SER A 203 -37.16 37.03 -27.89
C SER A 203 -37.29 38.50 -28.28
N SER A 204 -36.25 39.29 -28.08
CA SER A 204 -36.21 40.71 -28.45
C SER A 204 -36.29 40.88 -29.97
N GLN A 205 -35.54 40.07 -30.73
CA GLN A 205 -35.60 40.08 -32.20
C GLN A 205 -36.98 39.65 -32.70
N ASN A 206 -37.58 38.61 -32.11
CA ASN A 206 -38.92 38.18 -32.47
C ASN A 206 -39.98 39.24 -32.19
N LEU A 207 -39.85 39.99 -31.08
CA LEU A 207 -40.73 41.10 -30.75
C LEU A 207 -40.62 42.21 -31.80
N GLN A 208 -39.40 42.62 -32.15
CA GLN A 208 -39.16 43.62 -33.21
C GLN A 208 -39.74 43.19 -34.55
N LEU A 209 -39.50 41.95 -34.97
CA LEU A 209 -40.08 41.40 -36.20
C LEU A 209 -41.61 41.39 -36.16
N HIS A 210 -42.22 41.08 -35.02
CA HIS A 210 -43.67 41.14 -34.86
C HIS A 210 -44.21 42.57 -34.99
N GLU A 211 -43.52 43.56 -34.41
CA GLU A 211 -43.89 44.97 -34.55
C GLU A 211 -43.78 45.43 -36.01
N GLU A 212 -42.69 45.09 -36.71
CA GLU A 212 -42.50 45.38 -38.13
C GLU A 212 -43.60 44.74 -39.00
N ILE A 213 -43.91 43.45 -38.77
CA ILE A 213 -45.00 42.76 -39.47
C ILE A 213 -46.34 43.44 -39.21
N GLN A 214 -46.61 43.87 -37.98
CA GLN A 214 -47.85 44.59 -37.66
C GLN A 214 -47.92 45.95 -38.37
N GLN A 215 -46.82 46.69 -38.45
CA GLN A 215 -46.77 47.96 -39.19
C GLN A 215 -47.02 47.74 -40.68
N LEU A 216 -46.36 46.76 -41.30
CA LEU A 216 -46.56 46.40 -42.71
C LEU A 216 -48.00 45.97 -43.02
N ARG A 217 -48.67 45.27 -42.09
CA ARG A 217 -50.09 44.93 -42.22
C ARG A 217 -51.00 46.15 -42.17
N LYS A 218 -50.70 47.14 -41.33
CA LYS A 218 -51.49 48.38 -41.25
C LYS A 218 -51.34 49.24 -42.51
N THR A 219 -50.14 49.34 -43.06
CA THR A 219 -49.89 50.12 -44.28
C THR A 219 -50.55 49.49 -45.51
N SER A 220 -50.56 48.16 -45.60
CA SER A 220 -51.25 47.41 -46.68
C SER A 220 -52.78 47.42 -46.56
N GLN A 221 -53.35 47.64 -45.38
CA GLN A 221 -54.79 47.84 -45.20
C GLN A 221 -55.25 49.29 -45.44
N SER A 222 -54.31 50.24 -45.53
CA SER A 222 -54.60 51.66 -45.74
C SER A 222 -54.42 52.10 -47.21
N GLN A 223 -54.29 51.13 -48.12
CA GLN A 223 -54.27 51.31 -49.58
C GLN A 223 -55.47 50.59 -50.19
#